data_AF-A0A2W6D7Z4-F1
#
_entry.id   AF-A0A2W6D7Z4-F1
#
_cell.length_a   1.000
_cell.length_b   1.000
_cell.length_c   1.000
_cell.angle_alpha   90.00
_cell.angle_beta   90.00
_cell.angle_gamma   90.00
#
_symmetry.space_group_name_H-M   'P 1'
#
loop_
_entity.id
_entity.type
_entity.pdbx_description
1 polymer ?
#
loop_
_entity_poly.entity_id
_entity_poly.type
_entity_poly.pdbx_seq_one_letter_code
_entity_poly.pdbx_strand_id
1 'polypeptide(L)'
;MVRAGVQRRRRAGRLCPSRALQRRGPLRALQREARAGPYPGVIDVALTPADLRGADVAVVIDVLRASTTVTQALSAGYSRVLCTDTVERALGLRAPGRVLAGERCCVKPPGFDQGNSPLEAASRHGDELVLASTNGAPAIVAAAAHAPRVLLACLLNLGAVVGVLRDTDGDVTLVCSGTGGLVALEDVYVAGRIAATLSGERTDAALVAQAVARGFETALPALAASADAAALRAAGLEADIGYCARESELALVPRVVGASEGVAKVQAGAGVIGAAAVDGADTVEA
;
A
#
# COMPACT_ATOMS: atom_id res chain seq x y z
N MET A 1 -48.76 -49.69 30.72
CA MET A 1 -48.77 -48.46 31.56
C MET A 1 -47.72 -47.52 30.98
N VAL A 2 -48.15 -46.33 30.55
CA VAL A 2 -47.40 -45.13 30.13
C VAL A 2 -46.55 -45.17 28.84
N ARG A 3 -47.04 -44.39 27.86
CA ARG A 3 -46.39 -43.87 26.65
C ARG A 3 -45.45 -42.70 27.00
N ALA A 4 -44.35 -42.56 26.27
CA ALA A 4 -43.73 -41.28 25.89
C ALA A 4 -42.78 -41.57 24.70
N GLY A 5 -42.83 -40.96 23.52
CA GLY A 5 -43.25 -39.60 23.19
C GLY A 5 -42.05 -38.79 22.73
N VAL A 6 -41.24 -39.28 21.78
CA VAL A 6 -40.10 -38.50 21.22
C VAL A 6 -40.58 -37.71 20.01
N GLN A 7 -41.01 -36.47 20.27
CA GLN A 7 -41.32 -35.48 19.25
C GLN A 7 -40.05 -35.03 18.52
N ARG A 8 -39.96 -35.32 17.22
CA ARG A 8 -39.01 -34.68 16.30
C ARG A 8 -39.36 -33.20 16.14
N ARG A 9 -38.60 -32.32 16.78
CA ARG A 9 -38.68 -30.87 16.53
C ARG A 9 -37.99 -30.54 15.20
N ARG A 10 -38.78 -30.10 14.22
CA ARG A 10 -38.33 -29.40 13.02
C ARG A 10 -37.59 -28.13 13.45
N ARG A 11 -36.30 -27.98 13.12
CA ARG A 11 -35.62 -26.67 13.18
C ARG A 11 -36.03 -25.88 11.94
N ALA A 12 -36.93 -24.94 12.16
CA ALA A 12 -37.23 -23.86 11.23
C ALA A 12 -35.95 -23.05 10.96
N GLY A 13 -35.76 -22.68 9.69
CA GLY A 13 -34.69 -21.80 9.26
C GLY A 13 -34.71 -20.49 10.02
N ARG A 14 -33.54 -20.10 10.54
CA ARG A 14 -33.31 -18.71 10.92
C ARG A 14 -32.71 -18.01 9.72
N LEU A 15 -33.55 -17.20 9.10
CA LEU A 15 -33.18 -16.16 8.17
C LEU A 15 -32.05 -15.31 8.78
N CYS A 16 -30.96 -15.13 8.03
CA CYS A 16 -30.02 -14.05 8.25
C CYS A 16 -30.78 -12.72 8.29
N PRO A 17 -30.61 -11.86 9.32
CA PRO A 17 -30.92 -10.47 9.15
C PRO A 17 -29.87 -9.84 8.24
N SER A 18 -30.35 -9.51 7.06
CA SER A 18 -29.75 -8.69 6.02
C SER A 18 -29.30 -7.32 6.53
N ARG A 19 -28.21 -6.83 5.94
CA ARG A 19 -27.95 -5.44 5.52
C ARG A 19 -28.78 -4.36 6.24
N ALA A 20 -28.40 -4.03 7.47
CA ALA A 20 -28.87 -2.80 8.10
C ALA A 20 -27.99 -2.43 9.30
N LEU A 21 -26.75 -1.97 9.07
CA LEU A 21 -25.97 -1.14 10.02
C LEU A 21 -24.66 -0.64 9.38
N GLN A 22 -24.76 -0.07 8.18
CA GLN A 22 -23.75 0.88 7.66
C GLN A 22 -24.36 2.29 7.59
N ARG A 23 -25.16 2.66 8.60
CA ARG A 23 -25.59 4.04 8.76
C ARG A 23 -24.44 4.78 9.44
N ARG A 24 -23.76 5.61 8.67
CA ARG A 24 -22.83 6.66 9.12
C ARG A 24 -23.48 7.40 10.29
N GLY A 25 -23.04 7.11 11.51
CA GLY A 25 -23.66 7.63 12.73
C GLY A 25 -23.25 9.07 13.04
N PRO A 26 -24.10 9.84 13.75
CA PRO A 26 -23.85 11.23 14.15
C PRO A 26 -22.67 11.39 15.14
N LEU A 27 -22.18 10.29 15.73
CA LEU A 27 -21.07 10.30 16.68
C LEU A 27 -19.74 10.78 16.06
N ARG A 28 -19.44 10.42 14.81
CA ARG A 28 -18.20 10.89 14.16
C ARG A 28 -18.26 12.38 13.80
N ALA A 29 -19.44 12.89 13.44
CA ALA A 29 -19.63 14.32 13.19
C ALA A 29 -19.43 15.13 14.48
N LEU A 30 -20.02 14.66 15.58
CA LEU A 30 -19.85 15.27 16.91
C LEU A 30 -18.41 15.17 17.43
N GLN A 31 -17.70 14.07 17.16
CA GLN A 31 -16.28 13.91 17.50
C GLN A 31 -15.36 14.80 16.66
N ARG A 32 -15.69 15.07 15.39
CA ARG A 32 -14.97 16.04 14.55
C ARG A 32 -15.24 17.47 14.99
N GLU A 33 -16.48 17.82 15.32
CA GLU A 33 -16.84 19.15 15.83
C GLU A 33 -16.19 19.45 17.19
N ALA A 34 -16.06 18.45 18.06
CA ALA A 34 -15.31 18.57 19.32
C ALA A 34 -13.78 18.63 19.13
N ARG A 35 -13.26 18.23 17.97
CA ARG A 35 -11.83 18.28 17.59
C ARG A 35 -11.49 19.48 16.69
N ALA A 36 -12.40 20.45 16.55
CA ALA A 36 -12.17 21.68 15.79
C ALA A 36 -11.15 22.61 16.51
N GLY A 37 -9.88 22.21 16.44
CA GLY A 37 -8.69 22.98 16.76
C GLY A 37 -7.56 22.51 15.83
N PRO A 38 -6.42 23.23 15.76
CA PRO A 38 -5.34 22.95 14.81
C PRO A 38 -4.46 21.76 15.25
N TYR A 39 -5.06 20.63 15.64
CA TYR A 39 -4.39 19.49 16.26
C TYR A 39 -4.52 18.20 15.43
N PRO A 40 -3.51 17.32 15.48
CA PRO A 40 -3.12 16.50 14.35
C PRO A 40 -4.01 15.25 14.21
N GLY A 41 -4.22 14.82 12.96
CA GLY A 41 -5.00 13.62 12.66
C GLY A 41 -4.45 12.36 13.32
N VAL A 42 -5.30 11.33 13.39
CA VAL A 42 -4.89 10.00 13.85
C VAL A 42 -4.02 9.34 12.79
N ILE A 43 -2.88 8.79 13.20
CA ILE A 43 -2.04 7.92 12.37
C ILE A 43 -2.30 6.47 12.79
N ASP A 44 -2.97 5.73 11.91
CA ASP A 44 -3.27 4.32 12.07
C ASP A 44 -2.45 3.46 11.11
N VAL A 45 -2.26 2.19 11.47
CA VAL A 45 -1.65 1.18 10.60
C VAL A 45 -2.60 -0.01 10.48
N ALA A 46 -3.04 -0.30 9.26
CA ALA A 46 -3.61 -1.58 8.91
C ALA A 46 -2.47 -2.54 8.59
N LEU A 47 -2.23 -3.52 9.48
CA LEU A 47 -1.17 -4.53 9.31
C LEU A 47 -1.48 -5.50 8.16
N THR A 48 -2.75 -5.60 7.80
CA THR A 48 -3.26 -6.23 6.58
C THR A 48 -4.46 -5.44 6.04
N PRO A 49 -4.89 -5.64 4.78
CA PRO A 49 -6.09 -5.00 4.26
C PRO A 49 -7.38 -5.35 5.02
N ALA A 50 -7.39 -6.44 5.81
CA ALA A 50 -8.53 -6.82 6.65
C ALA A 50 -8.69 -5.91 7.89
N ASP A 51 -7.61 -5.25 8.32
CA ASP A 51 -7.60 -4.34 9.46
C ASP A 51 -7.99 -2.91 9.10
N LEU A 52 -8.27 -2.66 7.82
CA LEU A 52 -8.40 -1.34 7.24
C LEU A 52 -9.63 -0.58 7.77
N ARG A 53 -9.39 0.65 8.19
CA ARG A 53 -10.40 1.56 8.75
C ARG A 53 -10.54 2.80 7.88
N GLY A 54 -11.71 3.43 7.94
CA GLY A 54 -11.95 4.67 7.21
C GLY A 54 -11.13 5.83 7.76
N ALA A 55 -10.46 6.56 6.86
CA ALA A 55 -9.57 7.69 7.13
C ALA A 55 -9.70 8.74 6.01
N ASP A 56 -9.11 9.92 6.20
CA ASP A 56 -9.09 10.97 5.16
C ASP A 56 -8.07 10.65 4.05
N VAL A 57 -6.94 10.02 4.43
CA VAL A 57 -5.92 9.53 3.49
C VAL A 57 -5.51 8.10 3.80
N ALA A 58 -5.49 7.23 2.77
CA ALA A 58 -4.90 5.91 2.85
C ALA A 58 -3.58 5.86 2.06
N VAL A 59 -2.57 5.21 2.62
CA VAL A 59 -1.25 5.05 2.00
C VAL A 59 -0.95 3.57 1.87
N VAL A 60 -1.02 3.03 0.66
CA VAL A 60 -0.83 1.60 0.40
C VAL A 60 0.65 1.27 0.23
N ILE A 61 1.09 0.24 0.93
CA ILE A 61 2.47 -0.22 1.01
C ILE A 61 2.49 -1.70 0.61
N ASP A 62 3.26 -2.01 -0.42
CA ASP A 62 3.61 -3.35 -0.89
C ASP A 62 5.04 -3.22 -1.39
N VAL A 63 6.01 -3.15 -0.46
CA VAL A 63 7.38 -2.71 -0.79
C VAL A 63 8.13 -3.79 -1.57
N LEU A 64 7.77 -5.07 -1.37
CA LEU A 64 8.25 -6.23 -2.12
C LEU A 64 7.07 -6.90 -2.86
N ARG A 65 6.62 -6.37 -4.00
CA ARG A 65 7.25 -5.34 -4.85
C ARG A 65 6.27 -4.33 -5.44
N ALA A 66 4.95 -4.54 -5.32
CA ALA A 66 4.00 -3.89 -6.22
C ALA A 66 4.03 -2.36 -6.14
N SER A 67 4.07 -1.78 -4.93
CA SER A 67 4.14 -0.33 -4.75
C SER A 67 5.46 0.26 -5.27
N THR A 68 6.56 -0.47 -5.11
CA THR A 68 7.88 -0.10 -5.66
C THR A 68 7.87 -0.14 -7.19
N THR A 69 7.32 -1.19 -7.79
CA THR A 69 7.18 -1.34 -9.25
C THR A 69 6.31 -0.25 -9.85
N VAL A 70 5.16 0.07 -9.23
CA VAL A 70 4.30 1.18 -9.68
C VAL A 70 5.03 2.52 -9.62
N THR A 71 5.72 2.79 -8.51
CA THR A 71 6.46 4.04 -8.32
C THR A 71 7.58 4.17 -9.36
N GLN A 72 8.34 3.10 -9.58
CA GLN A 72 9.42 3.07 -10.56
C GLN A 72 8.91 3.23 -12.00
N ALA A 73 7.81 2.56 -12.37
CA ALA A 73 7.20 2.70 -13.69
C ALA A 73 6.78 4.16 -13.96
N LEU A 74 6.08 4.79 -13.01
CA LEU A 74 5.69 6.19 -13.16
C LEU A 74 6.91 7.11 -13.30
N SER A 75 8.00 6.82 -12.59
CA SER A 75 9.26 7.57 -12.72
C SER A 75 9.95 7.36 -14.06
N ALA A 76 9.82 6.17 -14.67
CA ALA A 76 10.32 5.87 -16.00
C ALA A 76 9.50 6.53 -17.12
N GLY A 77 8.41 7.23 -16.77
CA GLY A 77 7.59 8.00 -17.70
C GLY A 77 6.37 7.27 -18.23
N TYR A 78 5.96 6.14 -17.62
CA TYR A 78 4.64 5.58 -17.91
C TYR A 78 3.55 6.58 -17.49
N SER A 79 2.59 6.85 -18.38
CA SER A 79 1.55 7.87 -18.16
C SER A 79 0.56 7.51 -17.05
N ARG A 80 0.35 6.21 -16.83
CA ARG A 80 -0.42 5.62 -15.72
C ARG A 80 -0.10 4.14 -15.57
N VAL A 81 -0.42 3.61 -14.38
CA VAL A 81 -0.41 2.17 -14.10
C VAL A 81 -1.84 1.70 -13.80
N LEU A 82 -2.27 0.61 -14.45
CA LEU A 82 -3.53 -0.07 -14.22
C LEU A 82 -3.26 -1.29 -13.34
N CYS A 83 -3.49 -1.17 -12.03
CA CYS A 83 -3.30 -2.27 -11.09
C CYS A 83 -4.54 -3.18 -11.11
N THR A 84 -4.36 -4.47 -11.35
CA THR A 84 -5.45 -5.45 -11.46
C THR A 84 -5.32 -6.56 -10.42
N ASP A 85 -6.45 -6.98 -9.87
CA ASP A 85 -6.54 -8.06 -8.88
C ASP A 85 -6.24 -9.47 -9.43
N THR A 86 -6.36 -9.68 -10.75
CA THR A 86 -6.07 -10.98 -11.37
C THR A 86 -5.26 -10.88 -12.66
N VAL A 87 -4.58 -11.99 -12.99
CA VAL A 87 -3.82 -12.16 -14.23
C VAL A 87 -4.76 -12.11 -15.44
N GLU A 88 -5.92 -12.75 -15.35
CA GLU A 88 -6.91 -12.81 -16.43
C GLU A 88 -7.44 -11.42 -16.76
N ARG A 89 -7.65 -10.59 -15.73
CA ARG A 89 -8.09 -9.22 -15.91
C ARG A 89 -7.01 -8.37 -16.57
N ALA A 90 -5.75 -8.51 -16.18
CA ALA A 90 -4.64 -7.84 -16.84
C ALA A 90 -4.53 -8.25 -18.32
N LEU A 91 -4.64 -9.54 -18.65
CA LEU A 91 -4.65 -10.02 -20.03
C LEU A 91 -5.79 -9.39 -20.83
N GLY A 92 -6.98 -9.28 -20.24
CA GLY A 92 -8.14 -8.62 -20.84
C GLY A 92 -7.96 -7.13 -21.10
N LEU A 93 -6.99 -6.47 -20.45
CA LEU A 93 -6.66 -5.06 -20.66
C LEU A 93 -5.57 -4.85 -21.72
N ARG A 94 -5.07 -5.90 -22.39
CA ARG A 94 -4.07 -5.77 -23.45
C ARG A 94 -4.58 -4.86 -24.57
N ALA A 95 -3.76 -3.89 -24.96
CA ALA A 95 -4.03 -2.96 -26.05
C ALA A 95 -2.69 -2.40 -26.59
N PRO A 96 -2.67 -1.82 -27.81
CA PRO A 96 -1.49 -1.09 -28.28
C PRO A 96 -1.03 -0.04 -27.27
N GLY A 97 0.28 0.03 -27.02
CA GLY A 97 0.87 0.96 -26.04
C GLY A 97 0.78 0.50 -24.57
N ARG A 98 0.14 -0.65 -24.27
CA ARG A 98 0.13 -1.23 -22.91
C ARG A 98 1.17 -2.32 -22.76
N VAL A 99 1.96 -2.23 -21.71
CA VAL A 99 2.88 -3.27 -21.25
C VAL A 99 2.20 -4.03 -20.12
N LEU A 100 2.09 -5.35 -20.25
CA LEU A 100 1.60 -6.23 -19.18
C LEU A 100 2.77 -6.66 -18.30
N ALA A 101 2.69 -6.34 -17.01
CA ALA A 101 3.65 -6.69 -15.99
C ALA A 101 2.95 -7.36 -14.81
N GLY A 102 3.64 -8.25 -14.11
CA GLY A 102 3.01 -8.90 -12.96
C GLY A 102 3.67 -10.20 -12.55
N GLU A 103 3.08 -10.81 -11.53
CA GLU A 103 3.56 -12.06 -10.96
C GLU A 103 2.42 -12.95 -10.47
N ARG A 104 2.70 -14.25 -10.39
CA ARG A 104 2.01 -15.18 -9.52
C ARG A 104 3.06 -16.05 -8.83
N CYS A 105 3.12 -15.99 -7.51
CA CYS A 105 4.15 -16.66 -6.72
C CYS A 105 5.58 -16.28 -7.18
N CYS A 106 5.83 -14.98 -7.39
CA CYS A 106 7.09 -14.43 -7.92
C CYS A 106 7.43 -14.81 -9.38
N VAL A 107 6.58 -15.56 -10.08
CA VAL A 107 6.81 -15.97 -11.48
C VAL A 107 6.00 -15.10 -12.43
N LYS A 108 6.62 -14.64 -13.53
CA LYS A 108 5.94 -13.91 -14.59
C LYS A 108 4.87 -14.80 -15.26
N PRO A 109 3.59 -14.40 -15.31
CA PRO A 109 2.55 -15.18 -15.97
C PRO A 109 2.77 -15.32 -17.49
N PRO A 110 2.35 -16.42 -18.13
CA PRO A 110 2.37 -16.53 -19.59
C PRO A 110 1.59 -15.41 -20.28
N GLY A 111 2.13 -14.86 -21.35
CA GLY A 111 1.54 -13.74 -22.10
C GLY A 111 1.81 -12.34 -21.53
N PHE A 112 2.56 -12.26 -20.43
CA PHE A 112 3.04 -10.97 -19.89
C PHE A 112 4.38 -10.59 -20.50
N ASP A 113 4.58 -9.29 -20.69
CA ASP A 113 5.81 -8.74 -21.24
C ASP A 113 6.90 -8.74 -20.16
N GLN A 114 6.55 -8.31 -18.94
CA GLN A 114 7.47 -8.16 -17.80
C GLN A 114 7.01 -8.89 -16.53
N GLY A 115 7.93 -9.14 -15.61
CA GLY A 115 7.63 -9.57 -14.25
C GLY A 115 7.09 -8.41 -13.38
N ASN A 116 7.03 -8.62 -12.06
CA ASN A 116 6.76 -7.56 -11.08
C ASN A 116 8.08 -6.98 -10.50
N SER A 117 9.18 -7.04 -11.26
CA SER A 117 10.45 -6.45 -10.82
C SER A 117 10.44 -4.94 -11.09
N PRO A 118 10.78 -4.09 -10.11
CA PRO A 118 10.95 -2.66 -10.35
C PRO A 118 12.12 -2.38 -11.30
N LEU A 119 13.13 -3.25 -11.38
CA LEU A 119 14.24 -3.12 -12.34
C LEU A 119 13.74 -3.25 -13.79
N GLU A 120 12.80 -4.17 -14.07
CA GLU A 120 12.17 -4.30 -15.39
C GLU A 120 11.31 -3.07 -15.72
N ALA A 121 10.59 -2.55 -14.73
CA ALA A 121 9.72 -1.38 -14.87
C ALA A 121 10.48 -0.05 -15.04
N ALA A 122 11.78 -0.03 -14.73
CA ALA A 122 12.63 1.16 -14.90
C ALA A 122 12.86 1.54 -16.36
N SER A 123 12.65 0.59 -17.29
CA SER A 123 12.66 0.86 -18.73
C SER A 123 11.22 0.95 -19.25
N ARG A 124 10.88 2.08 -19.87
CA ARG A 124 9.56 2.28 -20.48
C ARG A 124 9.49 1.65 -21.86
N HIS A 125 8.63 0.65 -22.04
CA HIS A 125 8.42 -0.05 -23.31
C HIS A 125 7.04 0.24 -23.95
N GLY A 126 6.26 1.15 -23.37
CA GLY A 126 4.94 1.56 -23.85
C GLY A 126 4.45 2.80 -23.09
N ASP A 127 3.20 3.19 -23.32
CA ASP A 127 2.62 4.39 -22.71
C ASP A 127 2.02 4.14 -21.32
N GLU A 128 1.50 2.93 -21.11
CA GLU A 128 0.84 2.52 -19.87
C GLU A 128 1.35 1.15 -19.42
N LEU A 129 1.42 0.95 -18.10
CA LEU A 129 1.70 -0.35 -17.50
C LEU A 129 0.39 -0.95 -16.97
N VAL A 130 0.13 -2.22 -17.23
CA VAL A 130 -0.92 -2.99 -16.54
C VAL A 130 -0.21 -3.94 -15.59
N LEU A 131 -0.44 -3.77 -14.28
CA LEU A 131 0.24 -4.54 -13.25
C LEU A 131 -0.73 -5.51 -12.56
N ALA A 132 -0.53 -6.81 -12.74
CA ALA A 132 -1.20 -7.84 -11.93
C ALA A 132 -0.30 -8.27 -10.77
N SER A 133 -0.77 -8.11 -9.54
CA SER A 133 -0.03 -8.50 -8.34
C SER A 133 -0.95 -9.24 -7.38
N THR A 134 -0.43 -10.23 -6.67
CA THR A 134 -1.22 -11.04 -5.74
C THR A 134 -1.78 -10.23 -4.56
N ASN A 135 -1.02 -9.26 -4.03
CA ASN A 135 -1.37 -8.55 -2.79
C ASN A 135 -1.67 -7.05 -3.02
N GLY A 136 -0.78 -6.33 -3.72
CA GLY A 136 -0.86 -4.88 -3.85
C GLY A 136 -2.12 -4.34 -4.54
N ALA A 137 -2.51 -4.90 -5.68
CA ALA A 137 -3.72 -4.46 -6.39
C ALA A 137 -5.01 -4.62 -5.54
N PRO A 138 -5.27 -5.77 -4.88
CA PRO A 138 -6.34 -5.88 -3.89
C PRO A 138 -6.27 -4.83 -2.77
N ALA A 139 -5.08 -4.55 -2.22
CA ALA A 139 -4.92 -3.55 -1.16
C ALA A 139 -5.26 -2.13 -1.65
N ILE A 140 -4.87 -1.77 -2.87
CA ILE A 140 -5.21 -0.49 -3.50
C ILE A 140 -6.72 -0.34 -3.68
N VAL A 141 -7.39 -1.38 -4.17
CA VAL A 141 -8.85 -1.37 -4.34
C VAL A 141 -9.56 -1.28 -2.99
N ALA A 142 -9.11 -2.01 -1.98
CA ALA A 142 -9.65 -1.94 -0.62
C ALA A 142 -9.49 -0.54 -0.01
N ALA A 143 -8.32 0.08 -0.15
CA ALA A 143 -8.05 1.43 0.33
C ALA A 143 -8.97 2.48 -0.32
N ALA A 144 -9.21 2.36 -1.64
CA ALA A 144 -10.10 3.27 -2.37
C ALA A 144 -11.57 3.22 -1.91
N ALA A 145 -11.99 2.12 -1.27
CA ALA A 145 -13.31 2.02 -0.67
C ALA A 145 -13.42 2.69 0.72
N HIS A 146 -12.29 3.01 1.36
CA HIS A 146 -12.24 3.45 2.75
C HIS A 146 -11.66 4.85 2.94
N ALA A 147 -10.93 5.38 1.97
CA ALA A 147 -10.41 6.74 2.00
C ALA A 147 -10.66 7.46 0.65
N PRO A 148 -11.01 8.75 0.69
CA PRO A 148 -11.21 9.54 -0.54
C PRO A 148 -9.90 9.83 -1.27
N ARG A 149 -8.76 9.82 -0.57
CA ARG A 149 -7.42 10.00 -1.14
C ARG A 149 -6.59 8.77 -0.87
N VAL A 150 -6.10 8.12 -1.93
CA VAL A 150 -5.23 6.94 -1.82
C VAL A 150 -3.90 7.23 -2.51
N LEU A 151 -2.83 7.07 -1.75
CA LEU A 151 -1.44 7.20 -2.19
C LEU A 151 -0.76 5.83 -2.12
N LEU A 152 0.33 5.65 -2.85
CA LEU A 152 1.20 4.48 -2.68
C LEU A 152 2.55 4.95 -2.14
N ALA A 153 3.12 4.14 -1.26
CA ALA A 153 4.43 4.40 -0.68
C ALA A 153 5.32 3.16 -0.74
N CYS A 154 6.58 3.39 -1.01
CA CYS A 154 7.67 2.46 -0.87
C CYS A 154 8.89 3.23 -0.32
N LEU A 155 10.02 2.55 -0.13
CA LEU A 155 11.22 3.24 0.34
C LEU A 155 11.77 4.23 -0.70
N LEU A 156 11.64 3.93 -2.00
CA LEU A 156 12.13 4.81 -3.08
C LEU A 156 11.53 6.21 -3.04
N ASN A 157 10.28 6.36 -2.60
CA ASN A 157 9.59 7.65 -2.51
C ASN A 157 9.24 8.06 -1.07
N LEU A 158 9.91 7.48 -0.08
CA LEU A 158 9.62 7.70 1.34
C LEU A 158 9.56 9.20 1.69
N GLY A 159 10.60 9.97 1.34
CA GLY A 159 10.66 11.40 1.60
C GLY A 159 9.53 12.19 0.95
N ALA A 160 9.18 11.85 -0.30
CA ALA A 160 8.11 12.53 -1.05
C ALA A 160 6.73 12.26 -0.43
N VAL A 161 6.46 11.02 -0.02
CA VAL A 161 5.22 10.64 0.68
C VAL A 161 5.13 11.35 2.03
N VAL A 162 6.21 11.36 2.82
CA VAL A 162 6.25 12.05 4.11
C VAL A 162 6.00 13.56 3.94
N GLY A 163 6.61 14.19 2.94
CA GLY A 163 6.36 15.60 2.63
C GLY A 163 4.88 15.88 2.38
N VAL A 164 4.25 15.06 1.53
CA VAL A 164 2.82 15.18 1.22
C VAL A 164 1.92 14.95 2.45
N LEU A 165 2.28 14.01 3.33
CA LEU A 165 1.48 13.67 4.51
C LEU A 165 1.62 14.68 5.65
N ARG A 166 2.75 15.39 5.75
CA ARG A 166 2.94 16.48 6.74
C ARG A 166 2.01 17.66 6.51
N ASP A 167 1.69 17.93 5.25
CA ASP A 167 0.79 19.02 4.84
C ASP A 167 -0.67 18.55 4.72
N THR A 168 -0.97 17.32 5.13
CA THR A 168 -2.32 16.75 5.06
C THR A 168 -3.05 16.96 6.38
N ASP A 169 -4.18 17.66 6.31
CA ASP A 169 -5.15 17.68 7.41
C ASP A 169 -6.01 16.41 7.41
N GLY A 170 -6.17 15.79 8.59
CA GLY A 170 -7.07 14.65 8.80
C GLY A 170 -6.37 13.34 9.12
N ASP A 171 -7.18 12.29 9.28
CA ASP A 171 -6.71 10.96 9.69
C ASP A 171 -5.98 10.27 8.53
N VAL A 172 -4.84 9.64 8.84
CA VAL A 172 -4.03 8.87 7.89
C VAL A 172 -4.03 7.40 8.31
N THR A 173 -4.32 6.51 7.38
CA THR A 173 -4.14 5.06 7.56
C THR A 173 -3.04 4.56 6.63
N LEU A 174 -2.01 3.93 7.19
CA LEU A 174 -0.95 3.26 6.44
C LEU A 174 -1.37 1.80 6.26
N VAL A 175 -1.47 1.35 5.02
CA VAL A 175 -2.08 0.07 4.65
C VAL A 175 -0.98 -0.87 4.17
N CYS A 176 -0.59 -1.81 5.02
CA CYS A 176 0.27 -2.91 4.63
C CYS A 176 -0.54 -3.88 3.76
N SER A 177 -0.01 -4.25 2.60
CA SER A 177 -0.70 -5.18 1.68
C SER A 177 -0.62 -6.61 2.20
N GLY A 178 0.46 -6.94 2.91
CA GLY A 178 0.67 -8.26 3.48
C GLY A 178 0.93 -9.31 2.40
N THR A 179 1.11 -10.56 2.85
CA THR A 179 1.35 -11.70 1.96
C THR A 179 0.37 -12.81 2.25
N GLY A 180 -0.48 -13.14 1.28
CA GLY A 180 -1.49 -14.20 1.47
C GLY A 180 -2.46 -13.92 2.63
N GLY A 181 -2.72 -12.64 2.92
CA GLY A 181 -3.56 -12.20 4.04
C GLY A 181 -2.87 -12.19 5.40
N LEU A 182 -1.57 -12.45 5.46
CA LEU A 182 -0.76 -12.37 6.67
C LEU A 182 0.06 -11.07 6.69
N VAL A 183 0.53 -10.69 7.88
CA VAL A 183 1.39 -9.53 8.09
C VAL A 183 2.72 -9.70 7.33
N ALA A 184 3.09 -8.69 6.55
CA ALA A 184 4.40 -8.59 5.88
C ALA A 184 5.34 -7.66 6.67
N LEU A 185 6.47 -8.20 7.13
CA LEU A 185 7.44 -7.50 7.99
C LEU A 185 7.96 -6.20 7.37
N GLU A 186 8.32 -6.27 6.09
CA GLU A 186 8.81 -5.19 5.26
C GLU A 186 7.79 -4.08 5.05
N ASP A 187 6.51 -4.41 4.90
CA ASP A 187 5.45 -3.41 4.75
C ASP A 187 5.25 -2.68 6.08
N VAL A 188 5.23 -3.44 7.19
CA VAL A 188 5.13 -2.89 8.55
C VAL A 188 6.34 -2.02 8.87
N TYR A 189 7.53 -2.42 8.44
CA TYR A 189 8.74 -1.60 8.56
C TYR A 189 8.57 -0.25 7.87
N VAL A 190 8.14 -0.24 6.60
CA VAL A 190 7.92 1.02 5.85
C VAL A 190 6.80 1.85 6.49
N ALA A 191 5.70 1.23 6.93
CA ALA A 191 4.64 1.92 7.65
C ALA A 191 5.17 2.57 8.94
N GLY A 192 6.00 1.86 9.69
CA GLY A 192 6.65 2.37 10.91
C GLY A 192 7.58 3.55 10.62
N ARG A 193 8.36 3.48 9.53
CA ARG A 193 9.22 4.59 9.07
C ARG A 193 8.40 5.84 8.76
N ILE A 194 7.27 5.70 8.05
CA ILE A 194 6.37 6.82 7.75
C ILE A 194 5.76 7.36 9.05
N ALA A 195 5.13 6.51 9.87
CA ALA A 195 4.47 6.91 11.12
C ALA A 195 5.41 7.60 12.13
N ALA A 196 6.70 7.26 12.13
CA ALA A 196 7.72 7.91 12.96
C ALA A 196 7.98 9.38 12.58
N THR A 197 7.71 9.76 11.32
CA THR A 197 8.02 11.10 10.80
C THR A 197 6.85 12.08 10.80
N LEU A 198 5.64 11.58 11.04
CA LEU A 198 4.40 12.37 11.04
C LEU A 198 4.06 12.90 12.44
N SER A 199 3.42 14.05 12.46
CA SER A 199 2.78 14.61 13.65
C SER A 199 1.38 14.02 13.78
N GLY A 200 0.99 13.52 14.95
CA GLY A 200 -0.30 12.82 15.10
C GLY A 200 -0.39 11.91 16.32
N GLU A 201 -1.63 11.70 16.76
CA GLU A 201 -1.97 10.64 17.73
C GLU A 201 -1.80 9.29 17.04
N ARG A 202 -1.05 8.37 17.65
CA ARG A 202 -0.78 7.05 17.08
C ARG A 202 -1.69 6.02 17.71
N THR A 203 -2.25 5.14 16.89
CA THR A 203 -2.90 3.92 17.38
C THR A 203 -1.85 2.91 17.85
N ASP A 204 -2.28 1.89 18.59
CA ASP A 204 -1.41 0.78 19.00
C ASP A 204 -0.74 0.11 17.81
N ALA A 205 -1.46 -0.08 16.70
CA ALA A 205 -0.90 -0.66 15.49
C ALA A 205 0.21 0.22 14.89
N ALA A 206 0.05 1.54 14.92
CA ALA A 206 1.10 2.48 14.52
C ALA A 206 2.31 2.44 15.47
N LEU A 207 2.10 2.29 16.78
CA LEU A 207 3.19 2.13 17.76
C LEU A 207 3.95 0.81 17.54
N VAL A 208 3.24 -0.28 17.23
CA VAL A 208 3.84 -1.57 16.86
C VAL A 208 4.69 -1.42 15.61
N ALA A 209 4.17 -0.80 14.55
CA ALA A 209 4.93 -0.58 13.32
C ALA A 209 6.19 0.27 13.57
N GLN A 210 6.09 1.32 14.39
CA GLN A 210 7.27 2.10 14.78
C GLN A 210 8.30 1.28 15.58
N ALA A 211 7.85 0.39 16.47
CA ALA A 211 8.74 -0.49 17.21
C ALA A 211 9.49 -1.45 16.27
N VAL A 212 8.79 -2.01 15.29
CA VAL A 212 9.39 -2.81 14.20
C VAL A 212 10.44 -1.97 13.46
N ALA A 213 10.09 -0.75 13.02
CA ALA A 213 11.02 0.11 12.30
C ALA A 213 12.28 0.45 13.11
N ARG A 214 12.16 0.71 14.41
CA ARG A 214 13.31 0.96 15.31
C ARG A 214 14.16 -0.28 15.57
N GLY A 215 13.60 -1.48 15.41
CA GLY A 215 14.30 -2.75 15.60
C GLY A 215 15.33 -3.06 14.52
N PHE A 216 15.30 -2.36 13.39
CA PHE A 216 16.25 -2.51 12.30
C PHE A 216 17.03 -1.21 12.08
N GLU A 217 18.35 -1.33 11.97
CA GLU A 217 19.25 -0.19 11.78
C GLU A 217 19.08 0.46 10.40
N THR A 218 18.89 -0.35 9.36
CA THR A 218 18.73 0.11 7.98
C THR A 218 17.62 -0.69 7.27
N ALA A 219 17.16 -0.20 6.12
CA ALA A 219 16.08 -0.82 5.37
C ALA A 219 16.41 -2.21 4.82
N LEU A 220 17.63 -2.43 4.32
CA LEU A 220 17.99 -3.68 3.68
C LEU A 220 17.84 -4.90 4.61
N PRO A 221 18.36 -4.90 5.85
CA PRO A 221 18.11 -5.97 6.82
C PRO A 221 16.62 -6.20 7.12
N ALA A 222 15.82 -5.14 7.21
CA ALA A 222 14.39 -5.26 7.49
C ALA A 222 13.65 -5.98 6.34
N LEU A 223 13.90 -5.58 5.10
CA LEU A 223 13.34 -6.22 3.91
C LEU A 223 13.88 -7.65 3.78
N ALA A 224 15.20 -7.83 3.91
CA ALA A 224 15.88 -9.12 3.74
C ALA A 224 15.39 -10.21 4.70
N ALA A 225 14.84 -9.84 5.86
CA ALA A 225 14.32 -10.76 6.87
C ALA A 225 12.88 -11.25 6.60
N SER A 226 12.17 -10.71 5.59
CA SER A 226 10.77 -11.05 5.34
C SER A 226 10.56 -12.38 4.62
N ALA A 227 9.33 -12.90 4.70
CA ALA A 227 8.91 -14.09 3.97
C ALA A 227 8.94 -13.86 2.44
N ASP A 228 8.54 -12.67 1.95
CA ASP A 228 8.60 -12.37 0.52
C ASP A 228 10.03 -12.24 0.03
N ALA A 229 10.95 -11.69 0.84
CA ALA A 229 12.37 -11.71 0.51
C ALA A 229 12.90 -13.14 0.38
N ALA A 230 12.46 -14.08 1.23
CA ALA A 230 12.79 -15.50 1.07
C ALA A 230 12.22 -16.09 -0.23
N ALA A 231 10.99 -15.76 -0.59
CA ALA A 231 10.36 -16.18 -1.84
C ALA A 231 11.08 -15.61 -3.08
N LEU A 232 11.48 -14.33 -3.05
CA LEU A 232 12.24 -13.68 -4.12
C LEU A 232 13.61 -14.34 -4.31
N ARG A 233 14.33 -14.66 -3.22
CA ARG A 233 15.60 -15.40 -3.31
C ARG A 233 15.41 -16.77 -3.94
N ALA A 234 14.38 -17.51 -3.53
CA ALA A 234 14.06 -18.82 -4.12
C ALA A 234 13.73 -18.72 -5.62
N ALA A 235 13.20 -17.59 -6.07
CA ALA A 235 12.91 -17.30 -7.47
C ALA A 235 14.09 -16.67 -8.25
N GLY A 236 15.26 -16.46 -7.63
CA GLY A 236 16.43 -15.83 -8.26
C GLY A 236 16.30 -14.32 -8.46
N LEU A 237 15.43 -13.64 -7.69
CA LEU A 237 15.10 -12.22 -7.80
C LEU A 237 15.70 -11.38 -6.66
N GLU A 238 16.84 -11.82 -6.10
CA GLU A 238 17.45 -11.17 -4.93
C GLU A 238 17.86 -9.71 -5.17
N ALA A 239 18.21 -9.35 -6.41
CA ALA A 239 18.54 -7.98 -6.79
C ALA A 239 17.39 -6.99 -6.50
N ASP A 240 16.14 -7.44 -6.56
CA ASP A 240 14.98 -6.60 -6.26
C ASP A 240 14.93 -6.20 -4.79
N ILE A 241 15.41 -7.04 -3.86
CA ILE A 241 15.42 -6.73 -2.43
C ILE A 241 16.34 -5.53 -2.18
N GLY A 242 17.54 -5.56 -2.77
CA GLY A 242 18.49 -4.44 -2.71
C GLY A 242 17.93 -3.18 -3.35
N TYR A 243 17.26 -3.32 -4.50
CA TYR A 243 16.65 -2.18 -5.19
C TYR A 243 15.52 -1.54 -4.40
N CYS A 244 14.62 -2.35 -3.82
CA CYS A 244 13.51 -1.90 -2.99
C CYS A 244 13.96 -1.28 -1.66
N ALA A 245 15.16 -1.60 -1.18
CA ALA A 245 15.71 -1.06 0.06
C ALA A 245 16.28 0.36 -0.06
N ARG A 246 16.42 0.90 -1.28
CA ARG A 246 16.93 2.26 -1.51
C ARG A 246 15.90 3.29 -1.06
N GLU A 247 16.37 4.41 -0.53
CA GLU A 247 15.51 5.37 0.16
C GLU A 247 15.48 6.73 -0.55
N SER A 248 14.26 7.25 -0.77
CA SER A 248 13.98 8.63 -1.20
C SER A 248 14.70 9.09 -2.47
N GLU A 249 14.99 8.18 -3.41
CA GLU A 249 15.55 8.52 -4.72
C GLU A 249 14.52 9.12 -5.70
N LEU A 250 13.22 8.90 -5.46
CA LEU A 250 12.14 9.34 -6.33
C LEU A 250 11.24 10.37 -5.64
N ALA A 251 11.05 11.51 -6.29
CA ALA A 251 10.27 12.63 -5.76
C ALA A 251 8.75 12.55 -6.04
N LEU A 252 8.29 11.53 -6.78
CA LEU A 252 6.89 11.39 -7.15
C LEU A 252 6.11 10.59 -6.11
N VAL A 253 4.82 10.90 -5.97
CA VAL A 253 3.90 10.14 -5.10
C VAL A 253 2.79 9.56 -5.97
N PRO A 254 2.74 8.23 -6.20
CA PRO A 254 1.64 7.64 -6.95
C PRO A 254 0.33 7.85 -6.22
N ARG A 255 -0.71 8.25 -6.95
CA ARG A 255 -2.07 8.45 -6.44
C ARG A 255 -3.07 7.64 -7.24
N VAL A 256 -4.08 7.08 -6.57
CA VAL A 256 -5.22 6.45 -7.23
C VAL A 256 -6.15 7.56 -7.74
N VAL A 257 -6.40 7.58 -9.05
CA VAL A 257 -7.30 8.55 -9.71
C VAL A 257 -8.65 7.94 -10.10
N GLY A 258 -8.80 6.64 -9.93
CA GLY A 258 -10.06 5.93 -10.09
C GLY A 258 -9.92 4.46 -9.74
N ALA A 259 -10.94 3.90 -9.12
CA ALA A 259 -11.03 2.47 -8.84
C ALA A 259 -12.40 1.97 -9.31
N SER A 260 -12.39 0.85 -10.02
CA SER A 260 -13.58 0.08 -10.43
C SER A 260 -13.36 -1.37 -10.04
N GLU A 261 -14.40 -2.19 -10.05
CA GLU A 261 -14.35 -3.59 -9.60
C GLU A 261 -13.12 -4.35 -10.14
N GLY A 262 -12.11 -4.54 -9.27
CA GLY A 262 -10.84 -5.23 -9.54
C GLY A 262 -9.75 -4.46 -10.31
N VAL A 263 -9.95 -3.17 -10.63
CA VAL A 263 -8.94 -2.31 -11.29
C VAL A 263 -8.79 -0.97 -10.59
N ALA A 264 -7.55 -0.61 -10.25
CA ALA A 264 -7.19 0.73 -9.81
C ALA A 264 -6.32 1.42 -10.86
N LYS A 265 -6.63 2.69 -11.15
CA LYS A 265 -5.86 3.57 -12.03
C LYS A 265 -4.96 4.44 -11.18
N VAL A 266 -3.65 4.30 -11.35
CA VAL A 266 -2.64 5.04 -10.59
C VAL A 266 -1.88 5.98 -11.52
N GLN A 267 -1.67 7.22 -11.09
CA GLN A 267 -0.89 8.23 -11.81
C GLN A 267 0.14 8.88 -10.88
N ALA A 268 1.18 9.48 -11.46
CA ALA A 268 2.10 10.29 -10.69
C ALA A 268 1.39 11.54 -10.13
N GLY A 269 1.51 11.77 -8.83
CA GLY A 269 1.28 13.04 -8.18
C GLY A 269 2.60 13.76 -7.92
N ALA A 270 2.56 15.09 -7.86
CA ALA A 270 3.70 15.88 -7.42
C ALA A 270 3.96 15.62 -5.93
N GLY A 271 5.20 15.24 -5.58
CA GLY A 271 5.69 15.29 -4.21
C GLY A 271 6.32 16.67 -3.94
N VAL A 272 6.31 17.08 -2.67
CA VAL A 272 7.07 18.27 -2.23
C VAL A 272 8.47 17.80 -1.86
N ILE A 273 9.50 18.24 -2.57
CA ILE A 273 10.89 18.01 -2.18
C ILE A 273 11.26 19.11 -1.17
N GLY A 274 11.44 18.74 0.09
CA GLY A 274 12.19 19.57 1.04
C GLY A 274 13.68 19.50 0.66
N ALA A 275 14.26 20.62 0.23
CA ALA A 275 15.68 20.71 -0.05
C ALA A 275 16.50 20.42 1.21
N ALA A 276 17.20 19.29 1.24
CA ALA A 276 18.39 19.16 2.07
C ALA A 276 19.59 19.60 1.21
N ALA A 277 19.84 20.90 1.19
CA ALA A 277 21.11 21.42 0.71
C ALA A 277 22.18 21.05 1.74
N VAL A 278 23.20 20.35 1.27
CA VAL A 278 24.48 20.15 1.94
C VAL A 278 25.15 21.51 2.14
N ASP A 279 25.22 21.97 3.39
CA ASP A 279 26.13 23.06 3.78
C ASP A 279 27.57 22.52 3.76
N GLY A 280 28.21 22.65 2.61
CA GLY A 280 29.66 22.56 2.47
C GLY A 280 30.26 23.96 2.54
N ALA A 281 30.55 24.44 3.75
CA ALA A 281 31.32 25.66 3.95
C ALA A 281 32.82 25.35 3.77
N ASP A 282 33.31 25.44 2.54
CA ASP A 282 34.73 25.65 2.28
C ASP A 282 35.04 27.13 2.49
N THR A 283 35.71 27.43 3.60
CA THR A 283 36.44 28.70 3.77
C THR A 283 37.90 28.42 3.48
N VAL A 284 38.35 28.85 2.30
CA VAL A 284 39.76 29.08 1.99
C VAL A 284 39.92 30.59 1.90
N GLU A 285 40.54 31.20 2.91
CA GLU A 285 41.09 32.55 2.82
C GLU A 285 42.61 32.47 2.82
N ALA A 286 43.18 33.30 1.93
CA ALA A 286 44.59 33.60 1.78
C ALA A 286 45.06 34.63 2.82
#